data_AF-A0A956C2E8-F1
#
_entry.id   AF-A0A956C2E8-F1
#
_cell.length_a   1.000
_cell.length_b   1.000
_cell.length_c   1.000
_cell.angle_alpha   90.00
_cell.angle_beta   90.00
_cell.angle_gamma   90.00
#
_symmetry.space_group_name_H-M   'P 1'
#
loop_
_entity.id
_entity.type
_entity.pdbx_description
1 polymer ?
#
loop_
_entity_poly.entity_id
_entity_poly.type
_entity_poly.pdbx_seq_one_letter_code
_entity_poly.pdbx_strand_id
1 'polypeptide(L)'
;MQKLQLGLALSLVIAAGAACYTGPAVDGAAPAREVAAVEPEPDASAGAGLPCEIATLLEQKCTSCHGAPLSGGALNRLLDAADLAAKSMTDPSRSNAEVSVERMRDATKPMPPDQPLSAAEIGVFETWVKAGMPAGSCTPVNAAGTPSVCTSGKTWTRGNRGSRDMHPGGACIDCHSRDEGPRYAFAGTVYPTAHEPDDCYGSNGSSVSMQVEITDARGQTYRAAVGAAGNFGSQTRFTAPYTARVIVGTKVREMKTPQTNGDCNTCHTERGNEKAAGRIIAP
;
A
#
# COMPACT_ATOMS: atom_id res chain seq x y z
N MET A 1 -92.93 8.30 -17.40
CA MET A 1 -92.31 9.18 -16.39
C MET A 1 -91.02 9.72 -16.99
N GLN A 2 -90.95 11.06 -17.11
CA GLN A 2 -89.87 11.94 -17.60
C GLN A 2 -88.44 11.48 -17.30
N LYS A 3 -87.35 11.77 -18.04
CA LYS A 3 -86.99 12.48 -19.31
C LYS A 3 -85.50 12.11 -19.52
N LEU A 4 -85.04 11.61 -20.67
CA LEU A 4 -84.46 12.36 -21.80
C LEU A 4 -83.41 13.44 -21.37
N GLN A 5 -82.11 13.23 -21.62
CA GLN A 5 -81.38 13.88 -22.73
C GLN A 5 -79.85 13.70 -22.70
N LEU A 6 -79.35 13.63 -23.93
CA LEU A 6 -78.01 13.56 -24.49
C LEU A 6 -77.24 14.89 -24.32
N GLY A 7 -75.91 14.87 -24.25
CA GLY A 7 -75.10 15.92 -24.86
C GLY A 7 -73.84 16.41 -24.15
N LEU A 8 -72.73 16.33 -24.91
CA LEU A 8 -71.70 17.36 -25.13
C LEU A 8 -70.55 17.55 -24.11
N ALA A 9 -69.33 17.50 -24.67
CA ALA A 9 -68.06 17.83 -24.04
C ALA A 9 -67.81 19.34 -23.98
N LEU A 10 -67.12 19.82 -22.93
CA LEU A 10 -66.26 21.01 -22.99
C LEU A 10 -65.31 21.09 -21.77
N SER A 11 -64.04 21.39 -22.05
CA SER A 11 -62.95 21.66 -21.11
C SER A 11 -63.13 22.97 -20.33
N LEU A 12 -62.68 23.07 -19.07
CA LEU A 12 -61.99 24.28 -18.56
C LEU A 12 -61.28 24.07 -17.19
N VAL A 13 -60.16 24.78 -17.09
CA VAL A 13 -59.18 25.00 -16.00
C VAL A 13 -59.78 25.64 -14.74
N ILE A 14 -59.34 25.25 -13.53
CA ILE A 14 -59.27 26.15 -12.35
C ILE A 14 -58.04 25.84 -11.49
N ALA A 15 -57.35 26.92 -11.12
CA ALA A 15 -56.15 27.03 -10.29
C ALA A 15 -56.36 26.70 -8.80
N ALA A 16 -55.32 26.17 -8.14
CA ALA A 16 -55.27 26.04 -6.68
C ALA A 16 -54.42 27.17 -6.08
N GLY A 17 -55.07 27.99 -5.26
CA GLY A 17 -54.46 29.07 -4.49
C GLY A 17 -53.66 28.57 -3.29
N ALA A 18 -52.61 29.33 -2.99
CA ALA A 18 -51.75 29.18 -1.84
C ALA A 18 -52.51 29.40 -0.52
N ALA A 19 -52.26 28.53 0.46
CA ALA A 19 -52.64 28.71 1.84
C ALA A 19 -51.39 28.69 2.73
N CYS A 20 -51.44 29.57 3.73
CA CYS A 20 -50.37 30.11 4.54
C CYS A 20 -49.74 29.09 5.52
N TYR A 21 -48.43 29.23 5.75
CA TYR A 21 -47.85 29.00 7.08
C TYR A 21 -46.67 29.95 7.31
N THR A 22 -46.86 30.93 8.18
CA THR A 22 -45.84 31.86 8.67
C THR A 22 -45.37 31.39 10.05
N GLY A 23 -44.23 30.71 10.10
CA GLY A 23 -43.47 30.49 11.34
C GLY A 23 -42.51 31.67 11.60
N PRO A 24 -42.12 31.92 12.86
CA PRO A 24 -41.38 33.12 13.23
C PRO A 24 -39.96 33.14 12.64
N ALA A 25 -39.58 34.31 12.14
CA ALA A 25 -38.22 34.62 11.75
C ALA A 25 -37.28 34.50 12.96
N VAL A 26 -36.28 33.63 12.85
CA VAL A 26 -35.09 33.69 13.69
C VAL A 26 -34.04 34.51 12.93
N ASP A 27 -33.99 35.80 13.25
CA ASP A 27 -32.85 36.65 12.96
C ASP A 27 -31.67 36.14 13.79
N GLY A 28 -30.68 35.57 13.11
CA GLY A 28 -29.53 34.96 13.75
C GLY A 28 -28.60 34.32 12.74
N ALA A 29 -28.08 35.13 11.80
CA ALA A 29 -26.88 34.77 11.06
C ALA A 29 -25.71 34.66 12.06
N ALA A 30 -25.55 33.48 12.65
CA ALA A 30 -24.28 33.09 13.23
C ALA A 30 -23.28 33.03 12.06
N PRO A 31 -22.12 33.71 12.13
CA PRO A 31 -21.11 33.53 11.11
C PRO A 31 -20.77 32.05 11.07
N ALA A 32 -20.78 31.47 9.88
CA ALA A 32 -20.28 30.12 9.66
C ALA A 32 -18.89 30.07 10.29
N ARG A 33 -18.77 29.30 11.38
CA ARG A 33 -17.49 29.05 12.01
C ARG A 33 -16.71 28.27 10.97
N GLU A 34 -15.76 28.96 10.34
CA GLU A 34 -14.78 28.38 9.44
C GLU A 34 -14.14 27.23 10.20
N VAL A 35 -14.58 26.01 9.88
CA VAL A 35 -13.86 24.81 10.23
C VAL A 35 -12.59 24.89 9.42
N ALA A 36 -11.55 25.43 10.04
CA ALA A 36 -10.20 25.33 9.54
C ALA A 36 -10.03 23.90 9.06
N ALA A 37 -9.70 23.74 7.78
CA ALA A 37 -9.26 22.47 7.25
C ALA A 37 -8.18 21.98 8.21
N VAL A 38 -8.46 20.87 8.92
CA VAL A 38 -7.39 20.11 9.54
C VAL A 38 -6.59 19.63 8.35
N GLU A 39 -5.46 20.29 8.09
CA GLU A 39 -4.47 19.80 7.15
C GLU A 39 -4.21 18.34 7.54
N PRO A 40 -4.27 17.39 6.60
CA PRO A 40 -3.83 16.04 6.93
C PRO A 40 -2.39 16.16 7.43
N GLU A 41 -2.16 15.76 8.68
CA GLU A 41 -0.82 15.54 9.22
C GLU A 41 -0.02 14.81 8.13
N PRO A 42 1.17 15.29 7.74
CA PRO A 42 1.96 14.62 6.72
C PRO A 42 2.11 13.17 7.17
N ASP A 43 1.78 12.21 6.31
CA ASP A 43 2.08 10.80 6.53
C ASP A 43 3.51 10.71 7.06
N ALA A 44 3.63 10.45 8.37
CA ALA A 44 4.92 10.35 9.03
C ALA A 44 5.65 9.23 8.31
N SER A 45 6.63 9.60 7.50
CA SER A 45 7.35 8.64 6.68
C SER A 45 7.97 7.62 7.62
N ALA A 46 7.64 6.34 7.43
CA ALA A 46 8.27 5.27 8.20
C ALA A 46 9.80 5.42 8.10
N GLY A 47 10.46 5.58 9.23
CA GLY A 47 11.90 5.90 9.31
C GLY A 47 12.25 7.36 9.64
N ALA A 48 11.29 8.26 9.85
CA ALA A 48 11.58 9.66 10.14
C ALA A 48 12.47 9.84 11.39
N GLY A 49 13.57 10.57 11.23
CA GLY A 49 14.52 10.87 12.30
C GLY A 49 15.42 9.71 12.74
N LEU A 50 15.34 8.55 12.09
CA LEU A 50 16.13 7.36 12.43
C LEU A 50 17.38 7.24 11.55
N PRO A 51 18.48 6.65 12.08
CA PRO A 51 19.55 6.12 11.25
C PRO A 51 19.04 4.99 10.34
N CYS A 52 19.64 4.82 9.16
CA CYS A 52 19.10 3.90 8.16
C CYS A 52 19.13 2.43 8.58
N GLU A 53 20.15 2.02 9.31
CA GLU A 53 20.24 0.67 9.87
C GLU A 53 19.07 0.37 10.84
N ILE A 54 18.64 1.38 11.61
CA ILE A 54 17.50 1.24 12.54
C ILE A 54 16.19 1.27 11.78
N ALA A 55 16.01 2.22 10.85
CA ALA A 55 14.82 2.29 10.01
C ALA A 55 14.60 0.99 9.22
N THR A 56 15.67 0.44 8.64
CA THR A 56 15.63 -0.85 7.91
C THR A 56 15.24 -2.00 8.83
N LEU A 57 15.82 -2.05 10.02
CA LEU A 57 15.53 -3.13 10.97
C LEU A 57 14.06 -3.10 11.43
N LEU A 58 13.53 -1.91 11.73
CA LEU A 58 12.13 -1.75 12.13
C LEU A 58 11.18 -2.21 11.03
N GLU A 59 11.41 -1.77 9.79
CA GLU A 59 10.55 -2.14 8.67
C GLU A 59 10.56 -3.65 8.43
N GLN A 60 11.72 -4.29 8.47
CA GLN A 60 11.84 -5.71 8.17
C GLN A 60 11.31 -6.62 9.28
N LYS A 61 11.33 -6.16 10.53
CA LYS A 61 11.09 -7.04 11.70
C LYS A 61 9.94 -6.58 12.58
N CYS A 62 9.60 -5.30 12.63
CA CYS A 62 8.72 -4.74 13.66
C CYS A 62 7.38 -4.23 13.09
N THR A 63 7.39 -3.57 11.93
CA THR A 63 6.25 -2.76 11.48
C THR A 63 5.05 -3.58 11.01
N SER A 64 5.19 -4.88 10.73
CA SER A 64 4.04 -5.73 10.40
C SER A 64 3.00 -5.79 11.52
N CYS A 65 3.44 -5.68 12.78
CA CYS A 65 2.57 -5.59 13.96
C CYS A 65 2.54 -4.19 14.57
N HIS A 66 3.68 -3.49 14.57
CA HIS A 66 3.82 -2.15 15.15
C HIS A 66 3.67 -1.02 14.11
N GLY A 67 2.90 -1.26 13.05
CA GLY A 67 2.64 -0.31 11.97
C GLY A 67 1.38 0.53 12.18
N ALA A 68 0.89 1.12 11.09
CA ALA A 68 -0.43 1.74 11.02
C ALA A 68 -1.27 1.08 9.92
N PRO A 69 -2.34 0.34 10.26
CA PRO A 69 -2.86 0.09 11.61
C PRO A 69 -1.99 -0.89 12.44
N LEU A 70 -2.18 -0.91 13.76
CA LEU A 70 -1.59 -1.92 14.66
C LEU A 70 -2.18 -3.30 14.39
N SER A 71 -1.36 -4.33 14.54
CA SER A 71 -1.78 -5.72 14.39
C SER A 71 -1.07 -6.63 15.41
N GLY A 72 -1.47 -7.91 15.50
CA GLY A 72 -0.79 -8.90 16.35
C GLY A 72 -0.81 -8.61 17.85
N GLY A 73 -1.72 -7.75 18.32
CA GLY A 73 -1.79 -7.33 19.72
C GLY A 73 -0.77 -6.27 20.13
N ALA A 74 -0.08 -5.63 19.17
CA ALA A 74 0.78 -4.49 19.44
C ALA A 74 -0.02 -3.35 20.09
N LEU A 75 0.57 -2.72 21.12
CA LEU A 75 -0.06 -1.63 21.87
C LEU A 75 0.36 -0.24 21.37
N ASN A 76 1.45 -0.17 20.61
CA ASN A 76 2.08 1.08 20.17
C ASN A 76 2.71 0.90 18.78
N ARG A 77 2.84 2.01 18.06
CA ARG A 77 3.58 2.09 16.80
C ARG A 77 5.09 2.11 17.08
N LEU A 78 5.88 1.66 16.11
CA LEU A 78 7.35 1.69 16.11
C LEU A 78 7.85 2.10 14.71
N LEU A 79 7.26 3.14 14.13
CA LEU A 79 7.53 3.55 12.75
C LEU A 79 8.65 4.57 12.63
N ASP A 80 8.85 5.41 13.65
CA ASP A 80 9.78 6.53 13.59
C ASP A 80 10.51 6.76 14.93
N ALA A 81 11.37 7.79 14.96
CA ALA A 81 12.13 8.15 16.15
C ALA A 81 11.23 8.61 17.31
N ALA A 82 10.10 9.24 17.03
CA ALA A 82 9.18 9.71 18.06
C ALA A 82 8.45 8.54 18.74
N ASP A 83 7.97 7.59 17.95
CA ASP A 83 7.37 6.34 18.41
C ASP A 83 8.33 5.57 19.35
N LEU A 84 9.60 5.50 18.97
CA LEU A 84 10.63 4.80 19.73
C LEU A 84 11.04 5.52 21.02
N ALA A 85 11.06 6.85 20.99
CA ALA A 85 11.38 7.69 22.15
C ALA A 85 10.22 7.81 23.15
N ALA A 86 8.98 7.61 22.69
CA ALA A 86 7.79 7.66 23.54
C ALA A 86 7.87 6.65 24.71
N LYS A 87 7.20 6.99 25.82
CA LYS A 87 7.15 6.12 27.00
C LYS A 87 6.40 4.83 26.72
N SER A 88 6.91 3.72 27.25
CA SER A 88 6.25 2.43 27.13
C SER A 88 4.94 2.40 27.91
N MET A 89 3.91 1.81 27.28
CA MET A 89 2.61 1.59 27.92
C MET A 89 2.67 0.51 29.01
N THR A 90 3.65 -0.38 28.94
CA THR A 90 3.83 -1.49 29.90
C THR A 90 4.81 -1.14 31.02
N ASP A 91 5.72 -0.19 30.77
CA ASP A 91 6.64 0.36 31.75
C ASP A 91 6.91 1.85 31.44
N PRO A 92 6.12 2.79 32.00
CA PRO A 92 6.26 4.21 31.71
C PRO A 92 7.58 4.84 32.18
N SER A 93 8.41 4.12 32.95
CA SER A 93 9.74 4.61 33.32
C SER A 93 10.69 4.62 32.11
N ARG A 94 10.45 3.73 31.14
CA ARG A 94 11.32 3.46 29.98
C ARG A 94 10.68 3.91 28.66
N SER A 95 11.51 4.06 27.65
CA SER A 95 11.05 4.28 26.28
C SER A 95 10.58 2.97 25.62
N ASN A 96 9.82 3.09 24.53
CA ASN A 96 9.46 1.97 23.69
C ASN A 96 10.70 1.25 23.13
N ALA A 97 11.77 1.98 22.79
CA ALA A 97 13.01 1.38 22.32
C ALA A 97 13.71 0.52 23.40
N GLU A 98 13.77 1.01 24.64
CA GLU A 98 14.38 0.29 25.75
C GLU A 98 13.61 -1.00 26.09
N VAL A 99 12.28 -0.94 26.07
CA VAL A 99 11.44 -2.14 26.26
C VAL A 99 11.58 -3.09 25.06
N SER A 100 11.70 -2.57 23.83
CA SER A 100 11.90 -3.40 22.64
C SER A 100 13.17 -4.26 22.73
N VAL A 101 14.29 -3.72 23.25
CA VAL A 101 15.54 -4.50 23.46
C VAL A 101 15.30 -5.70 24.37
N GLU A 102 14.56 -5.52 25.46
CA GLU A 102 14.21 -6.61 26.38
C GLU A 102 13.30 -7.65 25.71
N ARG A 103 12.26 -7.19 25.02
CA ARG A 103 11.30 -8.07 24.35
C ARG A 103 11.95 -8.87 23.21
N MET A 104 12.93 -8.31 22.51
CA MET A 104 13.73 -9.03 21.50
C MET A 104 14.60 -10.14 22.10
N ARG A 105 14.93 -10.06 23.41
CA ARG A 105 15.76 -11.05 24.12
C ARG A 105 14.96 -12.01 25.00
N ASP A 106 13.66 -11.81 25.13
CA ASP A 106 12.77 -12.64 25.95
C ASP A 106 12.65 -14.04 25.33
N ALA A 107 13.22 -15.06 25.97
CA ALA A 107 13.17 -16.44 25.51
C ALA A 107 11.78 -17.09 25.64
N THR A 108 10.88 -16.49 26.42
CA THR A 108 9.54 -17.02 26.72
C THR A 108 8.47 -16.37 25.84
N LYS A 109 8.61 -15.07 25.56
CA LYS A 109 7.70 -14.28 24.73
C LYS A 109 8.49 -13.30 23.86
N PRO A 110 9.30 -13.80 22.91
CA PRO A 110 10.12 -12.96 22.06
C PRO A 110 9.25 -12.05 21.20
N MET A 111 9.78 -10.88 20.87
CA MET A 111 9.25 -10.02 19.82
C MET A 111 10.32 -9.85 18.74
N PRO A 112 10.04 -10.18 17.47
CA PRO A 112 8.78 -10.74 16.94
C PRO A 112 8.52 -12.19 17.39
N PRO A 113 7.25 -12.61 17.57
CA PRO A 113 6.92 -13.96 18.03
C PRO A 113 7.28 -15.07 17.03
N ASP A 114 7.03 -14.83 15.74
CA ASP A 114 7.16 -15.87 14.71
C ASP A 114 8.53 -15.86 14.02
N GLN A 115 9.24 -14.72 14.05
CA GLN A 115 10.57 -14.56 13.49
C GLN A 115 11.47 -13.72 14.42
N PRO A 116 12.05 -14.36 15.46
CA PRO A 116 13.00 -13.70 16.34
C PRO A 116 14.20 -13.15 15.55
N LEU A 117 14.69 -11.99 15.97
CA LEU A 117 15.92 -11.40 15.42
C LEU A 117 17.14 -12.26 15.78
N SER A 118 18.14 -12.23 14.91
CA SER A 118 19.48 -12.75 15.23
C SER A 118 20.18 -11.89 16.28
N ALA A 119 21.16 -12.47 16.97
CA ALA A 119 21.96 -11.75 17.97
C ALA A 119 22.67 -10.50 17.40
N ALA A 120 23.05 -10.54 16.12
CA ALA A 120 23.68 -9.42 15.43
C ALA A 120 22.69 -8.26 15.19
N GLU A 121 21.48 -8.57 14.71
CA GLU A 121 20.43 -7.56 14.50
C GLU A 121 19.99 -6.92 15.82
N ILE A 122 19.83 -7.70 16.89
CA ILE A 122 19.55 -7.18 18.24
C ILE A 122 20.69 -6.26 18.71
N GLY A 123 21.94 -6.66 18.45
CA GLY A 123 23.13 -5.89 18.83
C GLY A 123 23.21 -4.52 18.18
N VAL A 124 22.79 -4.39 16.91
CA VAL A 124 22.72 -3.10 16.20
C VAL A 124 21.73 -2.16 16.89
N PHE A 125 20.51 -2.64 17.16
CA PHE A 125 19.48 -1.83 17.80
C PHE A 125 19.85 -1.46 19.24
N GLU A 126 20.34 -2.41 20.03
CA GLU A 126 20.75 -2.19 21.42
C GLU A 126 21.90 -1.17 21.53
N THR A 127 22.88 -1.22 20.62
CA THR A 127 23.98 -0.25 20.60
C THR A 127 23.47 1.17 20.34
N TRP A 128 22.53 1.32 19.41
CA TRP A 128 21.92 2.61 19.12
C TRP A 128 21.08 3.15 20.31
N VAL A 129 20.31 2.29 20.97
CA VAL A 129 19.57 2.66 22.19
C VAL A 129 20.53 3.10 23.30
N LYS A 130 21.62 2.35 23.55
CA LYS A 130 22.65 2.71 24.54
C LYS A 130 23.37 4.02 24.23
N ALA A 131 23.50 4.37 22.96
CA ALA A 131 24.07 5.64 22.52
C ALA A 131 23.12 6.84 22.74
N GLY A 132 21.93 6.62 23.31
CA GLY A 132 20.95 7.67 23.56
C GLY A 132 20.05 7.96 22.36
N MET A 133 19.88 6.98 21.46
CA MET A 133 19.05 7.09 20.26
C MET A 133 19.37 8.34 19.42
N PRO A 134 20.65 8.56 19.05
CA PRO A 134 21.03 9.72 18.26
C PRO A 134 20.21 9.75 16.97
N ALA A 135 19.66 10.93 16.67
CA ALA A 135 18.89 11.13 15.46
C ALA A 135 19.76 10.86 14.23
N GLY A 136 19.15 10.22 13.24
CA GLY A 136 19.78 10.00 11.94
C GLY A 136 18.97 10.67 10.84
N SER A 137 19.62 10.89 9.71
CA SER A 137 18.94 11.24 8.47
C SER A 137 18.90 10.01 7.58
N CYS A 138 17.96 9.10 7.83
CA CYS A 138 17.58 8.19 6.77
C CYS A 138 16.63 8.89 5.82
N THR A 139 17.19 9.56 4.81
CA THR A 139 16.47 9.69 3.54
C THR A 139 16.20 8.26 3.06
N PRO A 140 15.00 7.90 2.55
CA PRO A 140 14.71 6.55 2.09
C PRO A 140 15.77 6.05 1.10
N VAL A 141 16.76 5.32 1.61
CA VAL A 141 17.78 4.64 0.84
C VAL A 141 17.68 3.19 1.25
N ASN A 142 17.32 2.36 0.28
CA ASN A 142 17.04 0.95 0.50
C ASN A 142 18.34 0.19 0.83
N ALA A 143 18.26 -1.08 1.21
CA ALA A 143 19.39 -1.91 1.67
C ALA A 143 20.64 -1.97 0.75
N ALA A 144 20.58 -1.38 -0.45
CA ALA A 144 21.68 -1.21 -1.41
C ALA A 144 22.25 0.23 -1.49
N GLY A 145 21.81 1.18 -0.64
CA GLY A 145 22.24 2.58 -0.66
C GLY A 145 21.81 3.36 -1.90
N THR A 146 20.94 2.80 -2.74
CA THR A 146 20.41 3.48 -3.94
C THR A 146 19.12 4.21 -3.57
N PRO A 147 19.01 5.53 -3.85
CA PRO A 147 17.79 6.29 -3.59
C PRO A 147 16.60 5.72 -4.36
N SER A 148 15.43 5.75 -3.72
CA SER A 148 14.17 5.55 -4.42
C SER A 148 13.90 6.71 -5.36
N VAL A 149 13.56 6.40 -6.61
CA VAL A 149 13.26 7.40 -7.64
C VAL A 149 12.07 6.96 -8.46
N CYS A 150 11.14 7.88 -8.69
CA CYS A 150 10.11 7.68 -9.70
C CYS A 150 10.66 8.08 -11.07
N THR A 151 11.25 7.14 -11.78
CA THR A 151 11.98 7.41 -13.03
C THR A 151 11.05 7.96 -14.12
N SER A 152 9.79 7.55 -14.11
CA SER A 152 8.79 8.04 -15.06
C SER A 152 8.37 9.49 -14.80
N GLY A 153 8.63 10.02 -13.60
CA GLY A 153 8.13 11.33 -13.16
C GLY A 153 6.60 11.41 -13.09
N LYS A 154 5.89 10.28 -13.20
CA LYS A 154 4.43 10.22 -13.25
C LYS A 154 3.92 9.25 -12.20
N THR A 155 3.03 9.73 -11.34
CA THR A 155 2.39 8.92 -10.31
C THR A 155 0.89 8.72 -10.58
N TRP A 156 0.35 7.65 -10.02
CA TRP A 156 -1.08 7.40 -9.96
C TRP A 156 -1.69 8.27 -8.86
N THR A 157 -2.75 9.00 -9.20
CA THR A 157 -3.36 10.01 -8.31
C THR A 157 -4.87 9.85 -8.17
N ARG A 158 -5.45 8.78 -8.73
CA ARG A 158 -6.91 8.60 -8.83
C ARG A 158 -7.48 7.69 -7.74
N GLY A 159 -6.71 7.43 -6.67
CA GLY A 159 -7.07 6.52 -5.59
C GLY A 159 -7.51 5.16 -6.12
N ASN A 160 -8.48 4.52 -5.47
CA ASN A 160 -8.95 3.17 -5.82
C ASN A 160 -9.84 3.11 -7.08
N ARG A 161 -9.86 4.15 -7.92
CA ARG A 161 -10.67 4.14 -9.14
C ARG A 161 -10.14 3.09 -10.11
N GLY A 162 -10.99 2.10 -10.42
CA GLY A 162 -10.66 1.00 -11.33
C GLY A 162 -10.01 1.44 -12.65
N SER A 163 -8.83 0.90 -12.90
CA SER A 163 -8.05 1.09 -14.13
C SER A 163 -7.01 -0.02 -14.24
N ARG A 164 -6.59 -0.37 -15.46
CA ARG A 164 -5.42 -1.25 -15.65
C ARG A 164 -4.11 -0.62 -15.13
N ASP A 165 -4.09 0.71 -15.04
CA ASP A 165 -2.93 1.49 -14.62
C ASP A 165 -2.95 1.86 -13.12
N MET A 166 -3.94 1.35 -12.36
CA MET A 166 -4.07 1.73 -10.95
C MET A 166 -2.96 1.13 -10.09
N HIS A 167 -2.56 1.88 -9.07
CA HIS A 167 -1.58 1.47 -8.05
C HIS A 167 -0.37 0.67 -8.54
N PRO A 168 0.39 1.16 -9.53
CA PRO A 168 1.63 0.49 -9.90
C PRO A 168 2.55 0.38 -8.69
N GLY A 169 3.19 -0.77 -8.49
CA GLY A 169 4.04 -1.01 -7.32
C GLY A 169 3.31 -1.67 -6.15
N GLY A 170 2.00 -1.46 -6.00
CA GLY A 170 1.22 -2.04 -4.91
C GLY A 170 1.01 -3.56 -5.03
N ALA A 171 0.77 -4.21 -3.89
CA ALA A 171 0.31 -5.60 -3.84
C ALA A 171 -1.09 -5.70 -4.46
N CYS A 172 -1.17 -6.38 -5.60
CA CYS A 172 -2.36 -6.36 -6.45
C CYS A 172 -3.45 -7.27 -5.90
N ILE A 173 -3.09 -8.51 -5.57
CA ILE A 173 -4.03 -9.59 -5.25
C ILE A 173 -4.56 -9.43 -3.83
N ASP A 174 -3.80 -8.84 -2.90
CA ASP A 174 -4.29 -8.60 -1.54
C ASP A 174 -5.61 -7.82 -1.53
N CYS A 175 -5.71 -6.74 -2.35
CA CYS A 175 -6.96 -6.02 -2.57
C CYS A 175 -7.91 -6.74 -3.55
N HIS A 176 -7.41 -7.18 -4.71
CA HIS A 176 -8.23 -7.82 -5.75
C HIS A 176 -8.77 -9.23 -5.40
N SER A 177 -8.47 -9.74 -4.21
CA SER A 177 -9.08 -10.95 -3.64
C SER A 177 -10.31 -10.66 -2.76
N ARG A 178 -10.43 -9.43 -2.24
CA ARG A 178 -11.46 -9.01 -1.26
C ARG A 178 -12.46 -8.01 -1.85
N ASP A 179 -12.01 -7.15 -2.75
CA ASP A 179 -12.80 -6.02 -3.27
C ASP A 179 -13.30 -6.23 -4.71
N GLU A 180 -13.95 -5.19 -5.26
CA GLU A 180 -14.41 -5.16 -6.65
C GLU A 180 -13.22 -5.16 -7.63
N GLY A 181 -13.28 -6.03 -8.64
CA GLY A 181 -12.28 -6.08 -9.70
C GLY A 181 -11.96 -7.51 -10.19
N PRO A 182 -11.04 -7.63 -11.15
CA PRO A 182 -10.61 -8.92 -11.67
C PRO A 182 -9.82 -9.70 -10.62
N ARG A 183 -10.21 -10.97 -10.42
CA ARG A 183 -9.45 -11.91 -9.58
C ARG A 183 -8.24 -12.44 -10.35
N TYR A 184 -7.06 -11.93 -10.04
CA TYR A 184 -5.81 -12.35 -10.67
C TYR A 184 -5.28 -13.66 -10.07
N ALA A 185 -4.67 -14.48 -10.93
CA ALA A 185 -3.83 -15.61 -10.53
C ALA A 185 -2.37 -15.16 -10.32
N PHE A 186 -1.91 -14.19 -11.13
CA PHE A 186 -0.68 -13.45 -10.87
C PHE A 186 -0.81 -12.01 -11.38
N ALA A 187 -0.17 -11.07 -10.69
CA ALA A 187 -0.17 -9.65 -11.07
C ALA A 187 1.03 -8.91 -10.47
N GLY A 188 1.40 -7.79 -11.09
CA GLY A 188 2.42 -6.91 -10.58
C GLY A 188 2.78 -5.77 -11.52
N THR A 189 3.93 -5.13 -11.27
CA THR A 189 4.41 -3.98 -12.04
C THR A 189 5.89 -4.14 -12.42
N VAL A 190 6.22 -3.90 -13.69
CA VAL A 190 7.60 -3.82 -14.19
C VAL A 190 8.08 -2.37 -14.20
N TYR A 191 9.28 -2.12 -13.68
CA TYR A 191 9.92 -0.81 -13.58
C TYR A 191 11.23 -0.72 -14.37
N PRO A 192 11.69 0.50 -14.70
CA PRO A 192 13.00 0.68 -15.30
C PRO A 192 14.14 0.55 -14.27
N THR A 193 13.88 0.80 -12.98
CA THR A 193 14.86 0.64 -11.90
C THR A 193 14.32 -0.22 -10.76
N ALA A 194 15.22 -0.73 -9.91
CA ALA A 194 14.85 -1.66 -8.84
C ALA A 194 14.18 -0.98 -7.63
N HIS A 195 14.26 0.35 -7.53
CA HIS A 195 13.83 1.10 -6.36
C HIS A 195 12.96 2.27 -6.79
N GLU A 196 11.69 1.98 -7.02
CA GLU A 196 10.68 2.98 -7.38
C GLU A 196 9.55 2.94 -6.38
N PRO A 197 8.99 4.09 -5.97
CA PRO A 197 7.92 4.13 -4.99
C PRO A 197 6.63 3.54 -5.56
N ASP A 198 5.75 3.11 -4.64
CA ASP A 198 4.38 2.78 -5.02
C ASP A 198 3.71 3.99 -5.69
N ASP A 199 2.70 3.71 -6.50
CA ASP A 199 2.00 4.63 -7.38
C ASP A 199 2.87 5.26 -8.50
N CYS A 200 4.20 5.10 -8.51
CA CYS A 200 4.99 5.53 -9.65
C CYS A 200 4.73 4.65 -10.87
N TYR A 201 4.48 5.26 -12.03
CA TYR A 201 4.29 4.52 -13.27
C TYR A 201 5.57 3.78 -13.64
N GLY A 202 5.47 2.48 -13.88
CA GLY A 202 6.57 1.63 -14.29
C GLY A 202 6.93 1.78 -15.76
N SER A 203 7.66 0.80 -16.29
CA SER A 203 8.06 0.76 -17.69
C SER A 203 6.85 0.66 -18.62
N ASN A 204 6.77 1.53 -19.63
CA ASN A 204 5.75 1.44 -20.65
C ASN A 204 5.96 0.18 -21.50
N GLY A 205 5.27 -0.91 -21.15
CA GLY A 205 5.39 -2.18 -21.84
C GLY A 205 4.68 -2.21 -23.19
N SER A 206 3.62 -1.40 -23.34
CA SER A 206 2.83 -1.33 -24.57
C SER A 206 3.63 -0.83 -25.77
N SER A 207 4.59 0.07 -25.57
CA SER A 207 5.40 0.62 -26.67
C SER A 207 6.44 -0.37 -27.22
N VAL A 208 6.79 -1.40 -26.44
CA VAL A 208 7.83 -2.38 -26.78
C VAL A 208 7.35 -3.83 -26.76
N SER A 209 6.03 -4.04 -26.70
CA SER A 209 5.40 -5.37 -26.60
C SER A 209 5.96 -6.24 -25.46
N MET A 210 6.22 -5.61 -24.31
CA MET A 210 6.77 -6.28 -23.13
C MET A 210 5.76 -7.26 -22.53
N GLN A 211 6.26 -8.41 -22.09
CA GLN A 211 5.45 -9.45 -21.47
C GLN A 211 6.11 -9.98 -20.20
N VAL A 212 5.29 -10.39 -19.25
CA VAL A 212 5.70 -11.28 -18.16
C VAL A 212 5.19 -12.67 -18.47
N GLU A 213 6.07 -13.66 -18.42
CA GLU A 213 5.74 -15.08 -18.56
C GLU A 213 6.00 -15.82 -17.27
N ILE A 214 5.01 -16.59 -16.84
CA ILE A 214 5.10 -17.58 -15.77
C ILE A 214 5.29 -18.96 -16.40
N THR A 215 6.22 -19.75 -15.86
CA THR A 215 6.34 -21.20 -16.12
C THR A 215 5.98 -21.94 -14.84
N ASP A 216 4.95 -22.78 -14.92
CA ASP A 216 4.39 -23.48 -13.78
C ASP A 216 5.13 -24.80 -13.47
N ALA A 217 4.74 -25.49 -12.40
CA ALA A 217 5.38 -26.74 -11.97
C ALA A 217 5.27 -27.90 -12.98
N ARG A 218 4.37 -27.80 -13.96
CA ARG A 218 4.19 -28.77 -15.06
C ARG A 218 4.95 -28.34 -16.33
N GLY A 219 5.68 -27.23 -16.28
CA GLY A 219 6.36 -26.64 -17.43
C GLY A 219 5.42 -25.88 -18.38
N GLN A 220 4.17 -25.63 -18.00
CA GLN A 220 3.23 -24.86 -18.81
C GLN A 220 3.50 -23.37 -18.65
N THR A 221 3.48 -22.65 -19.78
CA THR A 221 3.73 -21.21 -19.80
C THR A 221 2.45 -20.38 -19.89
N TYR A 222 2.41 -19.26 -19.18
CA TYR A 222 1.31 -18.30 -19.13
C TYR A 222 1.84 -16.88 -19.25
N ARG A 223 1.25 -16.06 -20.12
CA ARG A 223 1.76 -14.72 -20.44
C ARG A 223 0.77 -13.63 -20.07
N ALA A 224 1.28 -12.52 -19.57
CA ALA A 224 0.55 -11.28 -19.37
C ALA A 224 1.28 -10.13 -20.10
N ALA A 225 0.54 -9.36 -20.89
CA ALA A 225 1.06 -8.15 -21.51
C ALA A 225 1.25 -7.06 -20.46
N VAL A 226 2.40 -6.38 -20.51
CA VAL A 226 2.71 -5.24 -19.65
C VAL A 226 2.12 -3.97 -20.26
N GLY A 227 1.32 -3.25 -19.49
CA GLY A 227 0.63 -2.03 -19.91
C GLY A 227 1.52 -0.78 -19.92
N ALA A 228 0.89 0.38 -20.15
CA ALA A 228 1.61 1.66 -20.24
C ALA A 228 2.15 2.15 -18.90
N ALA A 229 1.52 1.76 -17.78
CA ALA A 229 2.00 2.04 -16.43
C ALA A 229 2.93 0.94 -15.86
N GLY A 230 3.37 -0.02 -16.67
CA GLY A 230 4.17 -1.17 -16.21
C GLY A 230 3.36 -2.28 -15.56
N ASN A 231 2.06 -2.08 -15.33
CA ASN A 231 1.20 -3.09 -14.72
C ASN A 231 0.93 -4.26 -15.66
N PHE A 232 0.91 -5.46 -15.09
CA PHE A 232 0.50 -6.69 -15.75
C PHE A 232 -0.33 -7.54 -14.80
N GLY A 233 -1.18 -8.39 -15.37
CA GLY A 233 -1.94 -9.36 -14.59
C GLY A 233 -2.64 -10.37 -15.48
N SER A 234 -2.85 -11.57 -14.97
CA SER A 234 -3.61 -12.63 -15.62
C SER A 234 -4.51 -13.33 -14.61
N GLN A 235 -5.71 -13.70 -15.06
CA GLN A 235 -6.68 -14.49 -14.28
C GLN A 235 -6.52 -16.00 -14.52
N THR A 236 -5.68 -16.38 -15.50
CA THR A 236 -5.45 -17.77 -15.85
C THR A 236 -4.70 -18.48 -14.74
N ARG A 237 -5.33 -19.48 -14.13
CA ARG A 237 -4.74 -20.29 -13.08
C ARG A 237 -3.62 -21.18 -13.63
N PHE A 238 -2.63 -21.43 -12.79
CA PHE A 238 -1.46 -22.26 -13.09
C PHE A 238 -1.09 -23.08 -11.85
N THR A 239 -0.17 -24.03 -12.01
CA THR A 239 0.26 -24.93 -10.93
C THR A 239 1.50 -24.38 -10.23
N ALA A 240 1.39 -24.00 -8.97
CA ALA A 240 2.56 -23.64 -8.16
C ALA A 240 3.43 -24.88 -7.84
N PRO A 241 4.74 -24.71 -7.53
CA PRO A 241 5.49 -23.47 -7.63
C PRO A 241 5.76 -23.06 -9.09
N TYR A 242 6.16 -21.81 -9.30
CA TYR A 242 6.40 -21.26 -10.62
C TYR A 242 7.67 -20.42 -10.68
N THR A 243 8.25 -20.28 -11.88
CA THR A 243 9.26 -19.26 -12.18
C THR A 243 8.69 -18.20 -13.11
N ALA A 244 9.22 -16.98 -13.05
CA ALA A 244 8.76 -15.85 -13.84
C ALA A 244 9.89 -15.26 -14.67
N ARG A 245 9.57 -14.69 -15.83
CA ARG A 245 10.52 -13.89 -16.61
C ARG A 245 9.84 -12.71 -17.30
N VAL A 246 10.55 -11.59 -17.37
CA VAL A 246 10.18 -10.41 -18.17
C VAL A 246 10.86 -10.53 -19.53
N ILE A 247 10.09 -10.29 -20.60
CA ILE A 247 10.52 -10.49 -21.99
C ILE A 247 10.27 -9.21 -22.79
N VAL A 248 11.31 -8.73 -23.48
CA VAL A 248 11.25 -7.63 -24.46
C VAL A 248 12.02 -8.05 -25.72
N GLY A 249 11.30 -8.39 -26.80
CA GLY A 249 11.92 -8.96 -27.99
C GLY A 249 12.69 -10.25 -27.65
N THR A 250 14.01 -10.25 -27.87
CA THR A 250 14.91 -11.37 -27.54
C THR A 250 15.52 -11.28 -26.14
N LYS A 251 15.35 -10.14 -25.44
CA LYS A 251 15.91 -9.92 -24.11
C LYS A 251 15.01 -10.52 -23.03
N VAL A 252 15.64 -11.15 -22.05
CA VAL A 252 14.95 -11.85 -20.96
C VAL A 252 15.63 -11.54 -19.63
N ARG A 253 14.81 -11.29 -18.61
CA ARG A 253 15.24 -11.25 -17.20
C ARG A 253 14.38 -12.24 -16.43
N GLU A 254 15.04 -13.23 -15.83
CA GLU A 254 14.38 -14.38 -15.23
C GLU A 254 14.59 -14.43 -13.71
N MET A 255 13.56 -14.88 -13.01
CA MET A 255 13.60 -15.25 -11.62
C MET A 255 14.14 -16.68 -11.50
N LYS A 256 15.14 -16.88 -10.63
CA LYS A 256 15.78 -18.19 -10.43
C LYS A 256 15.12 -19.03 -9.35
N THR A 257 14.54 -18.39 -8.35
CA THR A 257 13.91 -19.07 -7.21
C THR A 257 12.42 -19.26 -7.50
N PRO A 258 11.90 -20.51 -7.50
CA PRO A 258 10.48 -20.73 -7.67
C PRO A 258 9.65 -20.08 -6.55
N GLN A 259 8.47 -19.58 -6.90
CA GLN A 259 7.54 -18.91 -5.99
C GLN A 259 6.16 -19.55 -6.02
N THR A 260 5.35 -19.28 -5.00
CA THR A 260 3.97 -19.78 -4.89
C THR A 260 2.92 -18.67 -4.78
N ASN A 261 3.33 -17.45 -4.39
CA ASN A 261 2.45 -16.30 -4.28
C ASN A 261 2.38 -15.56 -5.61
N GLY A 262 1.18 -15.46 -6.21
CA GLY A 262 0.96 -14.73 -7.47
C GLY A 262 0.96 -13.20 -7.33
N ASP A 263 0.95 -12.67 -6.11
CA ASP A 263 1.04 -11.23 -5.87
C ASP A 263 2.50 -10.78 -5.90
N CYS A 264 3.03 -10.57 -7.11
CA CYS A 264 4.46 -10.41 -7.32
C CYS A 264 5.06 -9.25 -6.49
N ASN A 265 4.31 -8.18 -6.30
CA ASN A 265 4.75 -6.96 -5.62
C ASN A 265 4.85 -7.11 -4.09
N THR A 266 4.36 -8.22 -3.51
CA THR A 266 4.60 -8.55 -2.08
C THR A 266 6.07 -8.89 -1.80
N CYS A 267 6.76 -9.50 -2.77
CA CYS A 267 8.21 -9.74 -2.75
C CYS A 267 8.94 -8.58 -3.44
N HIS A 268 8.43 -8.16 -4.60
CA HIS A 268 9.04 -7.10 -5.41
C HIS A 268 8.57 -5.69 -5.02
N THR A 269 8.77 -5.35 -3.75
CA THR A 269 8.51 -4.01 -3.19
C THR A 269 9.57 -3.01 -3.67
N GLU A 270 9.39 -1.73 -3.34
CA GLU A 270 10.39 -0.68 -3.57
C GLU A 270 11.78 -1.07 -3.04
N ARG A 271 11.82 -1.68 -1.85
CA ARG A 271 13.07 -2.07 -1.17
C ARG A 271 13.49 -3.51 -1.46
N GLY A 272 12.56 -4.31 -1.96
CA GLY A 272 12.68 -5.76 -2.00
C GLY A 272 12.30 -6.37 -0.66
N ASN A 273 11.58 -7.48 -0.73
CA ASN A 273 11.20 -8.30 0.40
C ASN A 273 11.41 -9.78 0.04
N GLU A 274 11.45 -10.67 1.03
CA GLU A 274 11.60 -12.13 0.82
C GLU A 274 12.80 -12.50 -0.08
N LYS A 275 13.92 -11.77 0.08
CA LYS A 275 15.17 -11.90 -0.69
C LYS A 275 15.10 -11.39 -2.14
N ALA A 276 14.00 -10.78 -2.57
CA ALA A 276 14.01 -9.98 -3.79
C ALA A 276 14.85 -8.72 -3.59
N ALA A 277 15.53 -8.26 -4.64
CA ALA A 277 16.39 -7.08 -4.59
C ALA A 277 15.63 -5.74 -4.69
N GLY A 278 14.33 -5.78 -4.97
CA GLY A 278 13.52 -4.61 -5.30
C GLY A 278 12.42 -4.96 -6.30
N ARG A 279 11.98 -3.92 -7.02
CA ARG A 279 10.99 -4.00 -8.10
C ARG A 279 11.36 -5.03 -9.17
N ILE A 280 10.36 -5.55 -9.86
CA ILE A 280 10.56 -6.30 -11.09
C ILE A 280 11.08 -5.31 -12.13
N ILE A 281 12.24 -5.58 -12.74
CA ILE A 281 12.81 -4.68 -13.75
C ILE A 281 12.78 -5.28 -15.14
N ALA A 282 12.68 -4.42 -16.15
CA ALA A 282 12.84 -4.82 -17.54
C ALA A 282 14.26 -5.36 -17.82
N PRO A 283 14.44 -6.24 -18.84
CA PRO A 283 15.73 -6.83 -19.21
C PRO A 283 16.67 -5.92 -20.02
#